data_AF-A0A957EHJ3-F1
#
_entry.id   AF-A0A957EHJ3-F1
#
_cell.length_a   1.000
_cell.length_b   1.000
_cell.length_c   1.000
_cell.angle_alpha   90.00
_cell.angle_beta   90.00
_cell.angle_gamma   90.00
#
_symmetry.space_group_name_H-M   'P 1'
#
loop_
_entity.id
_entity.type
_entity.pdbx_description
1 polymer ?
#
loop_
_entity_poly.entity_id
_entity_poly.type
_entity_poly.pdbx_seq_one_letter_code
_entity_poly.pdbx_strand_id
1 'polypeptide(L)'
;MSFTPPPLTLGIEEEYQIIDPESRNLHSYISEFLSQDEQRMHNKLNLKPEFMQSQVEVGSHICRNIKEVRSEVKRLRRATFEMAEANGLEIAAASTHPFARWDEQSVTEGVRYKELLDDMQGVARRLLIFGMHVHVGFGVEKEQKNLMIETMNQARYFIPHILALSTSSPFWHGRNTGLKSYRSVIFEMLPRTGIPHSFTSYDEYKHYEETMAKVGSFGKGDPVAKIWWDIRPHPRFDTLEFRISDICTT
;
A
#
# COMPACT_ATOMS: atom_id res chain seq x y z
N MET A 1 13.99 -13.05 -32.71
CA MET A 1 13.41 -13.79 -31.57
C MET A 1 11.92 -13.44 -31.50
N SER A 2 11.03 -14.40 -31.25
CA SER A 2 9.61 -14.13 -31.04
C SER A 2 9.41 -13.50 -29.66
N PHE A 3 8.79 -12.33 -29.60
CA PHE A 3 8.43 -11.67 -28.34
C PHE A 3 7.42 -12.52 -27.58
N THR A 4 7.73 -12.86 -26.32
CA THR A 4 6.80 -13.53 -25.41
C THR A 4 6.03 -12.45 -24.62
N PRO A 5 4.70 -12.36 -24.77
CA PRO A 5 3.93 -11.32 -24.09
C PRO A 5 4.00 -11.47 -22.56
N PRO A 6 3.85 -10.37 -21.81
CA PRO A 6 3.79 -10.41 -20.35
C PRO A 6 2.55 -11.22 -19.87
N PRO A 7 2.61 -11.84 -18.69
CA PRO A 7 1.50 -12.62 -18.15
C PRO A 7 0.32 -11.75 -17.71
N LEU A 8 0.55 -10.47 -17.36
CA LEU A 8 -0.45 -9.50 -16.91
C LEU A 8 -1.33 -10.01 -15.75
N THR A 9 -0.71 -10.77 -14.85
CA THR A 9 -1.35 -11.20 -13.61
C THR A 9 -1.60 -10.02 -12.68
N LEU A 10 -2.53 -10.19 -11.76
CA LEU A 10 -2.99 -9.14 -10.85
C LEU A 10 -2.79 -9.56 -9.40
N GLY A 11 -2.45 -8.60 -8.55
CA GLY A 11 -2.49 -8.74 -7.09
C GLY A 11 -3.05 -7.46 -6.46
N ILE A 12 -3.77 -7.58 -5.36
CA ILE A 12 -4.27 -6.43 -4.60
C ILE A 12 -3.82 -6.55 -3.15
N GLU A 13 -3.37 -5.44 -2.59
CA GLU A 13 -3.16 -5.27 -1.16
C GLU A 13 -4.15 -4.19 -0.66
N GLU A 14 -4.86 -4.46 0.43
CA GLU A 14 -5.74 -3.48 1.10
C GLU A 14 -5.36 -3.35 2.58
N GLU A 15 -5.36 -2.13 3.09
CA GLU A 15 -5.03 -1.81 4.47
C GLU A 15 -6.29 -1.40 5.25
N TYR A 16 -6.78 -2.18 6.22
CA TYR A 16 -8.01 -1.82 6.94
C TYR A 16 -7.75 -1.13 8.28
N GLN A 17 -8.73 -0.32 8.68
CA GLN A 17 -8.83 0.29 9.99
C GLN A 17 -9.37 -0.74 10.98
N ILE A 18 -8.72 -0.95 12.12
CA ILE A 18 -9.25 -1.74 13.24
C ILE A 18 -10.00 -0.79 14.17
N ILE A 19 -11.29 -1.05 14.41
CA ILE A 19 -12.20 -0.13 15.11
C ILE A 19 -12.78 -0.79 16.35
N ASP A 20 -12.79 -0.05 17.45
CA ASP A 20 -13.58 -0.38 18.63
C ASP A 20 -15.05 0.02 18.40
N PRO A 21 -16.03 -0.89 18.48
CA PRO A 21 -17.42 -0.62 18.10
C PRO A 21 -18.14 0.36 19.03
N GLU A 22 -17.71 0.50 20.29
CA GLU A 22 -18.34 1.41 21.26
C GLU A 22 -17.91 2.87 21.04
N SER A 23 -16.60 3.11 21.02
CA SER A 23 -16.00 4.43 20.82
C SER A 23 -15.98 4.86 19.35
N ARG A 24 -16.06 3.89 18.43
CA ARG A 24 -15.86 4.06 16.98
C ARG A 24 -14.49 4.62 16.61
N ASN A 25 -13.53 4.54 17.52
CA ASN A 25 -12.16 5.02 17.29
C ASN A 25 -11.26 3.84 16.88
N LEU A 26 -10.07 4.17 16.39
CA LEU A 26 -9.06 3.17 16.08
C LEU A 26 -8.58 2.45 17.33
N HIS A 27 -8.36 1.15 17.20
CA HIS A 27 -7.86 0.28 18.25
C HIS A 27 -6.54 -0.38 17.80
N SER A 28 -5.51 -0.33 18.65
CA SER A 28 -4.22 -0.98 18.37
C SER A 28 -4.30 -2.47 18.72
N TYR A 29 -4.27 -3.35 17.72
CA TYR A 29 -4.48 -4.80 17.91
C TYR A 29 -3.85 -5.70 16.84
N ILE A 30 -2.96 -5.15 16.00
CA ILE A 30 -2.40 -5.92 14.88
C ILE A 30 -1.56 -7.12 15.33
N SER A 31 -0.87 -7.03 16.47
CA SER A 31 0.02 -8.09 16.96
C SER A 31 -0.74 -9.37 17.28
N GLU A 32 -1.91 -9.23 17.89
CA GLU A 32 -2.83 -10.32 18.20
C GLU A 32 -3.39 -10.93 16.91
N PHE A 33 -3.79 -10.11 15.93
CA PHE A 33 -4.27 -10.59 14.63
C PHE A 33 -3.21 -11.42 13.87
N LEU A 34 -1.95 -10.97 13.87
CA LEU A 34 -0.85 -11.71 13.27
C LEU A 34 -0.70 -13.10 13.91
N SER A 35 -0.71 -13.16 15.24
CA SER A 35 -0.60 -14.43 15.97
C SER A 35 -1.74 -15.41 15.64
N GLN A 36 -2.95 -14.89 15.42
CA GLN A 36 -4.12 -15.69 15.07
C GLN A 36 -4.07 -16.19 13.62
N ASP A 37 -3.64 -15.37 12.66
CA ASP A 37 -3.51 -15.78 11.25
C ASP A 37 -2.39 -16.82 11.05
N GLU A 38 -1.29 -16.72 11.82
CA GLU A 38 -0.24 -17.73 11.80
C GLU A 38 -0.76 -19.12 12.19
N GLN A 39 -1.68 -19.17 13.15
CA GLN A 39 -2.32 -20.40 13.64
C GLN A 39 -3.42 -20.94 12.71
N ARG A 40 -3.87 -20.18 11.70
CA ARG A 40 -4.88 -20.65 10.74
C ARG A 40 -4.30 -21.71 9.81
N MET A 41 -4.94 -22.88 9.77
CA MET A 41 -4.59 -23.98 8.86
C MET A 41 -5.15 -23.78 7.44
N HIS A 42 -6.24 -23.01 7.31
CA HIS A 42 -6.93 -22.71 6.05
C HIS A 42 -7.27 -21.21 5.98
N ASN A 43 -7.38 -20.66 4.77
CA ASN A 43 -7.71 -19.25 4.54
C ASN A 43 -6.75 -18.25 5.20
N LYS A 44 -5.44 -18.54 5.19
CA LYS A 44 -4.42 -17.56 5.59
C LYS A 44 -4.63 -16.25 4.83
N LEU A 45 -4.60 -15.16 5.57
CA LEU A 45 -4.81 -13.81 5.05
C LEU A 45 -3.50 -13.20 4.54
N ASN A 46 -2.36 -13.85 4.82
CA ASN A 46 -1.02 -13.33 4.55
C ASN A 46 -0.86 -11.94 5.17
N LEU A 47 -1.31 -11.80 6.42
CA LEU A 47 -1.26 -10.54 7.13
C LEU A 47 0.18 -10.04 7.22
N LYS A 48 0.38 -8.75 6.94
CA LYS A 48 1.64 -8.09 7.18
C LYS A 48 1.43 -7.00 8.23
N PRO A 49 2.32 -6.88 9.24
CA PRO A 49 2.32 -5.72 10.12
C PRO A 49 2.65 -4.47 9.32
N GLU A 50 1.82 -3.45 9.44
CA GLU A 50 2.10 -2.11 8.91
C GLU A 50 2.68 -1.16 9.96
N PHE A 51 3.01 0.06 9.54
CA PHE A 51 3.67 1.06 10.39
C PHE A 51 2.90 1.36 11.69
N MET A 52 1.56 1.45 11.63
CA MET A 52 0.72 1.70 12.81
C MET A 52 0.05 0.41 13.30
N GLN A 53 -0.05 0.22 14.62
CA GLN A 53 -0.66 -0.99 15.19
C GLN A 53 -2.18 -1.12 14.99
N SER A 54 -2.83 -0.04 14.55
CA SER A 54 -4.26 0.03 14.23
C SER A 54 -4.57 -0.32 12.76
N GLN A 55 -3.57 -0.78 12.01
CA GLN A 55 -3.65 -1.05 10.58
C GLN A 55 -3.37 -2.52 10.30
N VAL A 56 -4.21 -3.11 9.46
CA VAL A 56 -4.05 -4.48 9.00
C VAL A 56 -3.92 -4.50 7.48
N GLU A 57 -2.76 -4.91 6.95
CA GLU A 57 -2.58 -5.15 5.51
C GLU A 57 -2.89 -6.61 5.18
N VAL A 58 -3.74 -6.82 4.18
CA VAL A 58 -4.00 -8.12 3.57
C VAL A 58 -3.63 -8.12 2.09
N GLY A 59 -3.09 -9.23 1.61
CA GLY A 59 -2.71 -9.41 0.21
C GLY A 59 -3.47 -10.54 -0.46
N SER A 60 -3.93 -10.33 -1.70
CA SER A 60 -4.53 -11.37 -2.51
C SER A 60 -3.50 -12.40 -2.96
N HIS A 61 -3.95 -13.58 -3.36
CA HIS A 61 -3.14 -14.43 -4.22
C HIS A 61 -2.89 -13.74 -5.58
N ILE A 62 -1.95 -14.28 -6.35
CA ILE A 62 -1.75 -13.87 -7.75
C ILE A 62 -2.93 -14.35 -8.59
N CYS A 63 -3.69 -13.41 -9.14
CA CYS A 63 -4.87 -13.64 -9.97
C CYS A 63 -4.54 -13.52 -11.46
N ARG A 64 -5.26 -14.26 -12.30
CA ARG A 64 -5.10 -14.22 -13.76
C ARG A 64 -6.00 -13.17 -14.43
N ASN A 65 -7.04 -12.72 -13.73
CA ASN A 65 -8.04 -11.81 -14.28
C ASN A 65 -8.85 -11.15 -13.15
N ILE A 66 -9.64 -10.13 -13.51
CA ILE A 66 -10.45 -9.35 -12.57
C ILE A 66 -11.54 -10.14 -11.85
N LYS A 67 -11.99 -11.29 -12.39
CA LYS A 67 -13.01 -12.13 -11.73
C LYS A 67 -12.40 -12.83 -10.53
N GLU A 68 -11.18 -13.35 -10.69
CA GLU A 68 -10.40 -13.94 -9.59
C GLU A 68 -10.07 -12.89 -8.54
N VAL A 69 -9.62 -11.69 -8.96
CA VAL A 69 -9.37 -10.56 -8.05
C VAL A 69 -10.60 -10.22 -7.22
N ARG A 70 -11.78 -10.13 -7.86
CA ARG A 70 -13.03 -9.84 -7.14
C ARG A 70 -13.36 -10.91 -6.10
N SER A 71 -13.15 -12.19 -6.42
CA SER A 71 -13.36 -13.28 -5.47
C SER A 71 -12.38 -13.19 -4.30
N GLU A 72 -11.12 -12.85 -4.57
CA GLU A 72 -10.09 -12.70 -3.55
C GLU A 72 -10.36 -11.50 -2.63
N VAL A 73 -10.71 -10.33 -3.15
CA VAL A 73 -11.06 -9.15 -2.32
C VAL A 73 -12.24 -9.48 -1.40
N LYS A 74 -13.27 -10.17 -1.91
CA LYS A 74 -14.39 -10.63 -1.07
C LYS A 74 -13.95 -11.59 0.03
N ARG A 75 -13.08 -12.55 -0.32
CA ARG A 75 -12.52 -13.51 0.64
C ARG A 75 -11.73 -12.80 1.73
N LEU A 76 -10.83 -11.89 1.36
CA LEU A 76 -9.98 -11.14 2.27
C LEU A 76 -10.78 -10.25 3.21
N ARG A 77 -11.68 -9.41 2.67
CA ARG A 77 -12.56 -8.54 3.47
C ARG A 77 -13.38 -9.35 4.47
N ARG A 78 -14.01 -10.44 4.02
CA ARG A 78 -14.81 -11.31 4.87
C ARG A 78 -13.98 -11.96 5.98
N ALA A 79 -12.86 -12.58 5.63
CA ALA A 79 -12.03 -13.27 6.61
C ALA A 79 -11.36 -12.32 7.61
N THR A 80 -11.07 -11.07 7.21
CA THR A 80 -10.57 -10.03 8.12
C THR A 80 -11.68 -9.53 9.04
N PHE A 81 -12.89 -9.31 8.51
CA PHE A 81 -14.05 -8.94 9.32
C PHE A 81 -14.39 -10.01 10.36
N GLU A 82 -14.48 -11.27 9.95
CA GLU A 82 -14.74 -12.41 10.86
C GLU A 82 -13.65 -12.54 11.95
N MET A 83 -12.40 -12.20 11.63
CA MET A 83 -11.31 -12.18 12.60
C MET A 83 -11.48 -11.04 13.63
N ALA A 84 -11.85 -9.84 13.18
CA ALA A 84 -12.11 -8.72 14.07
C ALA A 84 -13.32 -8.98 14.97
N GLU A 85 -14.42 -9.47 14.40
CA GLU A 85 -15.66 -9.78 15.11
C GLU A 85 -15.44 -10.81 16.24
N ALA A 86 -14.62 -11.84 15.99
CA ALA A 86 -14.26 -12.85 16.99
C ALA A 86 -13.52 -12.26 18.22
N ASN A 87 -12.95 -11.06 18.08
CA ASN A 87 -12.28 -10.33 19.15
C ASN A 87 -13.10 -9.12 19.65
N GLY A 88 -14.38 -9.00 19.26
CA GLY A 88 -15.23 -7.88 19.64
C GLY A 88 -14.88 -6.55 18.96
N LEU A 89 -14.17 -6.60 17.83
CA LEU A 89 -13.74 -5.44 17.05
C LEU A 89 -14.44 -5.39 15.69
N GLU A 90 -14.38 -4.24 15.03
CA GLU A 90 -14.85 -4.05 13.66
C GLU A 90 -13.71 -3.62 12.74
N ILE A 91 -13.95 -3.65 11.42
CA ILE A 91 -13.05 -3.07 10.42
C ILE A 91 -13.76 -2.06 9.53
N ALA A 92 -13.02 -1.06 9.06
CA ALA A 92 -13.47 -0.17 7.99
C ALA A 92 -12.49 -0.09 6.83
N ALA A 93 -13.05 -0.05 5.62
CA ALA A 93 -12.34 0.19 4.37
C ALA A 93 -12.50 1.66 3.97
N ALA A 94 -11.56 2.50 4.40
CA ALA A 94 -11.49 3.92 4.01
C ALA A 94 -10.06 4.42 4.23
N SER A 95 -9.66 5.46 3.51
CA SER A 95 -8.23 5.83 3.44
C SER A 95 -7.74 6.74 4.58
N THR A 96 -8.67 7.32 5.34
CA THR A 96 -8.41 8.02 6.59
C THR A 96 -9.51 7.67 7.60
N HIS A 97 -9.16 7.66 8.89
CA HIS A 97 -10.17 7.60 9.94
C HIS A 97 -10.74 9.02 10.17
N PRO A 98 -12.05 9.22 10.34
CA PRO A 98 -12.64 10.57 10.36
C PRO A 98 -12.15 11.48 11.48
N PHE A 99 -11.87 10.92 12.67
CA PHE A 99 -11.50 11.69 13.85
C PHE A 99 -10.33 11.13 14.66
N ALA A 100 -9.75 10.00 14.25
CA ALA A 100 -8.64 9.42 15.01
C ALA A 100 -7.44 10.36 14.89
N ARG A 101 -6.67 10.41 15.97
CA ARG A 101 -5.51 11.28 16.08
C ARG A 101 -4.26 10.44 15.95
N TRP A 102 -3.40 10.79 15.00
CA TRP A 102 -2.14 10.08 14.78
C TRP A 102 -1.20 10.13 15.99
N ASP A 103 -1.28 11.19 16.80
CA ASP A 103 -0.45 11.38 17.99
C ASP A 103 -0.89 10.50 19.17
N GLU A 104 -2.03 9.83 19.06
CA GLU A 104 -2.56 8.88 20.04
C GLU A 104 -2.34 7.42 19.61
N GLN A 105 -1.76 7.18 18.42
CA GLN A 105 -1.55 5.83 17.89
C GLN A 105 -0.20 5.25 18.29
N SER A 106 -0.19 3.95 18.53
CA SER A 106 1.02 3.17 18.76
C SER A 106 1.65 2.75 17.43
N VAL A 107 2.95 3.01 17.30
CA VAL A 107 3.74 2.55 16.14
C VAL A 107 4.14 1.09 16.38
N THR A 108 4.07 0.27 15.34
CA THR A 108 4.48 -1.14 15.41
C THR A 108 5.97 -1.25 15.70
N GLU A 109 6.33 -2.09 16.67
CA GLU A 109 7.75 -2.34 16.99
C GLU A 109 8.45 -3.05 15.82
N GLY A 110 9.53 -2.46 15.31
CA GLY A 110 10.33 -3.03 14.25
C GLY A 110 11.49 -2.12 13.83
N VAL A 111 12.64 -2.73 13.49
CA VAL A 111 13.88 -1.99 13.15
C VAL A 111 13.65 -1.02 11.98
N ARG A 112 12.89 -1.45 10.96
CA ARG A 112 12.58 -0.65 9.77
C ARG A 112 11.74 0.59 10.08
N TYR A 113 10.78 0.48 10.99
CA TYR A 113 9.88 1.58 11.36
C TYR A 113 10.56 2.59 12.27
N LYS A 114 11.48 2.13 13.11
CA LYS A 114 12.33 3.00 13.93
C LYS A 114 13.22 3.91 13.08
N GLU A 115 13.86 3.38 12.04
CA GLU A 115 14.64 4.21 11.12
C GLU A 115 13.78 5.24 10.38
N LEU A 116 12.58 4.85 9.93
CA LEU A 116 11.66 5.79 9.27
C LEU A 116 11.25 6.94 10.21
N LEU A 117 10.95 6.63 11.47
CA LEU A 117 10.66 7.64 12.49
C LEU A 117 11.88 8.53 12.77
N ASP A 118 13.07 7.95 12.89
CA ASP A 118 14.29 8.68 13.16
C ASP A 118 14.63 9.66 12.02
N ASP A 119 14.46 9.23 10.77
CA ASP A 119 14.73 10.04 9.58
C ASP A 119 13.67 11.12 9.35
N MET A 120 12.38 10.75 9.39
CA MET A 120 11.27 11.60 8.90
C MET A 120 10.47 12.29 10.02
N GLN A 121 10.67 11.88 11.28
CA GLN A 121 10.10 12.50 12.48
C GLN A 121 8.59 12.78 12.34
N GLY A 122 8.19 14.06 12.39
CA GLY A 122 6.79 14.49 12.35
C GLY A 122 6.05 14.10 11.07
N VAL A 123 6.75 13.88 9.95
CA VAL A 123 6.14 13.42 8.71
C VAL A 123 5.70 11.96 8.85
N ALA A 124 6.59 11.08 9.34
CA ALA A 124 6.27 9.67 9.54
C ALA A 124 5.18 9.46 10.59
N ARG A 125 5.20 10.23 11.69
CA ARG A 125 4.19 10.11 12.76
C ARG A 125 2.76 10.36 12.27
N ARG A 126 2.58 11.10 11.16
CA ARG A 126 1.27 11.43 10.58
C ARG A 126 0.73 10.37 9.62
N LEU A 127 1.49 9.31 9.33
CA LEU A 127 1.11 8.25 8.37
C LEU A 127 0.05 7.29 8.94
N LEU A 128 -1.00 7.84 9.54
CA LEU A 128 -2.22 7.12 9.90
C LEU A 128 -3.19 7.14 8.71
N ILE A 129 -2.78 6.50 7.63
CA ILE A 129 -3.50 6.45 6.35
C ILE A 129 -3.50 5.03 5.81
N PHE A 130 -4.50 4.73 5.00
CA PHE A 130 -4.80 3.37 4.56
C PHE A 130 -4.95 3.33 3.05
N GLY A 131 -4.18 2.50 2.37
CA GLY A 131 -4.09 2.41 0.91
C GLY A 131 -4.64 1.12 0.33
N MET A 132 -4.92 1.18 -0.97
CA MET A 132 -5.08 0.01 -1.80
C MET A 132 -3.97 0.01 -2.84
N HIS A 133 -3.18 -1.05 -2.90
CA HIS A 133 -2.14 -1.23 -3.89
C HIS A 133 -2.55 -2.28 -4.93
N VAL A 134 -2.31 -1.99 -6.20
CA VAL A 134 -2.63 -2.91 -7.30
C VAL A 134 -1.34 -3.25 -8.04
N HIS A 135 -1.01 -4.54 -8.09
CA HIS A 135 0.14 -5.07 -8.80
C HIS A 135 -0.28 -5.64 -10.15
N VAL A 136 0.47 -5.32 -11.20
CA VAL A 136 0.32 -5.90 -12.54
C VAL A 136 1.62 -6.60 -12.93
N GLY A 137 1.58 -7.92 -13.15
CA GLY A 137 2.75 -8.75 -13.46
C GLY A 137 3.21 -8.64 -14.91
N PHE A 138 4.46 -8.27 -15.13
CA PHE A 138 5.07 -8.20 -16.47
C PHE A 138 6.01 -9.36 -16.77
N GLY A 139 6.60 -10.00 -15.75
CA GLY A 139 7.56 -11.09 -15.92
C GLY A 139 9.02 -10.62 -15.91
N VAL A 140 9.94 -11.55 -16.16
CA VAL A 140 11.38 -11.38 -15.91
C VAL A 140 12.18 -11.03 -17.16
N GLU A 141 11.64 -11.27 -18.36
CA GLU A 141 12.38 -11.07 -19.60
C GLU A 141 12.64 -9.59 -19.87
N LYS A 142 13.77 -9.26 -20.50
CA LYS A 142 14.21 -7.87 -20.71
C LYS A 142 13.17 -7.05 -21.47
N GLU A 143 12.58 -7.61 -22.52
CA GLU A 143 11.56 -6.96 -23.33
C GLU A 143 10.27 -6.71 -22.52
N GLN A 144 9.91 -7.63 -21.62
CA GLN A 144 8.76 -7.46 -20.72
C GLN A 144 9.02 -6.35 -19.69
N LYS A 145 10.25 -6.27 -19.16
CA LYS A 145 10.68 -5.20 -18.26
C LYS A 145 10.69 -3.83 -18.93
N ASN A 146 11.13 -3.74 -20.17
CA ASN A 146 11.05 -2.50 -20.94
C ASN A 146 9.59 -2.10 -21.19
N LEU A 147 8.73 -3.05 -21.57
CA LEU A 147 7.30 -2.80 -21.73
C LEU A 147 6.63 -2.33 -20.42
N MET A 148 7.07 -2.83 -19.26
CA MET A 148 6.64 -2.36 -17.95
C MET A 148 6.96 -0.87 -17.73
N ILE A 149 8.17 -0.44 -18.11
CA ILE A 149 8.59 0.97 -18.03
C ILE A 149 7.82 1.84 -19.01
N GLU A 150 7.63 1.38 -20.25
CA GLU A 150 6.80 2.07 -21.24
C GLU A 150 5.36 2.24 -20.73
N THR A 151 4.79 1.18 -20.14
CA THR A 151 3.45 1.23 -19.54
C THR A 151 3.41 2.21 -18.38
N MET A 152 4.42 2.21 -17.50
CA MET A 152 4.53 3.18 -16.41
C MET A 152 4.54 4.62 -16.94
N ASN A 153 5.34 4.91 -17.98
CA ASN A 153 5.42 6.24 -18.58
C ASN A 153 4.06 6.74 -19.09
N GLN A 154 3.27 5.85 -19.70
CA GLN A 154 1.92 6.18 -20.16
C GLN A 154 0.92 6.29 -18.99
N ALA A 155 1.03 5.41 -18.00
CA ALA A 155 0.16 5.37 -16.83
C ALA A 155 0.19 6.69 -16.03
N ARG A 156 1.30 7.45 -16.08
CA ARG A 156 1.44 8.78 -15.46
C ARG A 156 0.26 9.71 -15.77
N TYR A 157 -0.30 9.65 -16.98
CA TYR A 157 -1.48 10.44 -17.35
C TYR A 157 -2.77 9.97 -16.66
N PHE A 158 -2.90 8.67 -16.41
CA PHE A 158 -4.11 8.05 -15.86
C PHE A 158 -4.16 8.05 -14.33
N ILE A 159 -3.03 8.25 -13.64
CA ILE A 159 -2.94 8.26 -12.16
C ILE A 159 -4.01 9.15 -11.50
N PRO A 160 -4.22 10.42 -11.91
CA PRO A 160 -5.24 11.27 -11.28
C PRO A 160 -6.67 10.75 -11.46
N HIS A 161 -6.94 10.05 -12.56
CA HIS A 161 -8.25 9.47 -12.85
C HIS A 161 -8.53 8.27 -11.94
N ILE A 162 -7.51 7.44 -11.70
CA ILE A 162 -7.59 6.31 -10.76
C ILE A 162 -7.85 6.83 -9.34
N LEU A 163 -7.16 7.89 -8.93
CA LEU A 163 -7.41 8.53 -7.63
C LEU A 163 -8.84 9.03 -7.52
N ALA A 164 -9.33 9.77 -8.53
CA ALA A 164 -10.67 10.35 -8.53
C ALA A 164 -11.78 9.30 -8.37
N LEU A 165 -11.58 8.09 -8.90
CA LEU A 165 -12.55 6.98 -8.79
C LEU A 165 -12.50 6.25 -7.44
N SER A 166 -11.37 6.33 -6.72
CA SER A 166 -11.13 5.56 -5.50
C SER A 166 -11.29 6.36 -4.20
N THR A 167 -11.44 7.68 -4.29
CA THR A 167 -11.41 8.59 -3.12
C THR A 167 -12.31 8.14 -1.97
N SER A 168 -11.75 8.03 -0.77
CA SER A 168 -12.46 7.62 0.45
C SER A 168 -11.96 8.30 1.72
N SER A 169 -11.18 9.38 1.59
CA SER A 169 -10.58 10.10 2.73
C SER A 169 -10.95 11.59 2.81
N PRO A 170 -12.24 11.98 2.90
CA PRO A 170 -12.61 13.40 2.99
C PRO A 170 -12.43 14.02 4.38
N PHE A 171 -12.27 13.21 5.43
CA PHE A 171 -12.19 13.66 6.82
C PHE A 171 -10.82 13.42 7.43
N TRP A 172 -10.41 14.33 8.33
CA TRP A 172 -9.19 14.20 9.12
C TRP A 172 -9.32 14.96 10.43
N HIS A 173 -8.99 14.32 11.57
CA HIS A 173 -9.02 14.94 12.90
C HIS A 173 -10.36 15.61 13.24
N GLY A 174 -11.48 14.98 12.85
CA GLY A 174 -12.84 15.45 13.13
C GLY A 174 -13.31 16.58 12.22
N ARG A 175 -12.55 16.88 11.15
CA ARG A 175 -12.86 17.97 10.22
C ARG A 175 -13.12 17.42 8.82
N ASN A 176 -14.12 17.99 8.16
CA ASN A 176 -14.23 17.89 6.71
C ASN A 176 -13.10 18.73 6.09
N THR A 177 -12.19 18.07 5.39
CA THR A 177 -10.98 18.71 4.85
C THR A 177 -11.27 19.57 3.62
N GLY A 178 -12.45 19.41 3.01
CA GLY A 178 -12.79 19.98 1.71
C GLY A 178 -12.23 19.19 0.51
N LEU A 179 -11.37 18.20 0.75
CA LEU A 179 -10.82 17.30 -0.25
C LEU A 179 -11.59 15.98 -0.30
N LYS A 180 -11.44 15.23 -1.39
CA LYS A 180 -12.01 13.88 -1.54
C LYS A 180 -11.03 12.78 -1.16
N SER A 181 -9.75 12.98 -1.46
CA SER A 181 -8.65 12.17 -0.92
C SER A 181 -7.71 13.07 -0.14
N TYR A 182 -7.74 12.99 1.18
CA TYR A 182 -6.78 13.63 2.07
C TYR A 182 -5.58 12.73 2.35
N ARG A 183 -5.72 11.41 2.14
CA ARG A 183 -4.60 10.45 2.19
C ARG A 183 -3.45 10.89 1.27
N SER A 184 -3.75 11.30 0.04
CA SER A 184 -2.73 11.73 -0.92
C SER A 184 -1.92 12.93 -0.40
N VAL A 185 -2.57 13.90 0.24
CA VAL A 185 -1.92 15.08 0.84
C VAL A 185 -1.00 14.71 2.00
N ILE A 186 -1.43 13.77 2.85
CA ILE A 186 -0.57 13.27 3.93
C ILE A 186 0.64 12.54 3.36
N PHE A 187 0.43 11.71 2.35
CA PHE A 187 1.48 10.90 1.75
C PHE A 187 2.51 11.76 1.01
N GLU A 188 2.08 12.82 0.30
CA GLU A 188 2.96 13.76 -0.44
C GLU A 188 4.02 14.43 0.44
N MET A 189 3.83 14.47 1.76
CA MET A 189 4.84 15.00 2.69
C MET A 189 6.11 14.13 2.80
N LEU A 190 6.05 12.86 2.38
CA LEU A 190 7.24 12.01 2.30
C LEU A 190 8.10 12.40 1.08
N PRO A 191 9.44 12.27 1.15
CA PRO A 191 10.30 12.54 0.01
C PRO A 191 10.09 11.49 -1.09
N ARG A 192 10.36 11.80 -2.36
CA ARG A 192 10.27 10.83 -3.48
C ARG A 192 8.86 10.21 -3.64
N THR A 193 7.85 11.04 -3.44
CA THR A 193 6.43 10.75 -3.66
C THR A 193 5.95 11.39 -4.96
N GLY A 194 4.69 11.11 -5.31
CA GLY A 194 4.05 11.66 -6.49
C GLY A 194 4.30 10.84 -7.76
N ILE A 195 3.95 11.45 -8.89
CA ILE A 195 4.04 10.82 -10.20
C ILE A 195 5.52 10.65 -10.58
N PRO A 196 5.96 9.43 -10.97
CA PRO A 196 7.36 9.17 -11.28
C PRO A 196 7.85 9.95 -12.50
N HIS A 197 9.17 10.08 -12.64
CA HIS A 197 9.80 10.51 -13.89
C HIS A 197 9.60 9.47 -15.00
N SER A 198 9.83 9.88 -16.25
CA SER A 198 9.85 8.94 -17.37
C SER A 198 11.24 8.35 -17.56
N PHE A 199 11.28 7.07 -17.95
CA PHE A 199 12.53 6.35 -18.27
C PHE A 199 12.43 5.74 -19.66
N THR A 200 13.52 5.71 -20.42
CA THR A 200 13.61 5.12 -21.76
C THR A 200 13.71 3.60 -21.74
N SER A 201 14.15 3.00 -20.63
CA SER A 201 14.30 1.55 -20.47
C SER A 201 14.33 1.13 -19.00
N TYR A 202 14.21 -0.18 -18.76
CA TYR A 202 14.39 -0.74 -17.43
C TYR A 202 15.82 -0.59 -16.90
N ASP A 203 16.82 -0.68 -17.78
CA ASP A 203 18.23 -0.48 -17.40
C ASP A 203 18.48 0.96 -16.90
N GLU A 204 17.86 1.97 -17.52
CA GLU A 204 17.94 3.36 -17.06
C GLU A 204 17.26 3.54 -15.69
N TYR A 205 16.09 2.95 -15.48
CA TYR A 205 15.42 2.95 -14.18
C TYR A 205 16.30 2.31 -13.09
N LYS A 206 16.93 1.16 -13.38
CA LYS A 206 17.86 0.50 -12.46
C LYS A 206 19.08 1.36 -12.16
N HIS A 207 19.62 2.06 -13.15
CA HIS A 207 20.73 2.98 -12.95
C HIS A 207 20.36 4.16 -12.03
N TYR A 208 19.14 4.69 -12.17
CA TYR A 208 18.60 5.69 -11.26
C TYR A 208 18.52 5.15 -9.82
N GLU A 209 17.97 3.95 -9.64
CA GLU A 209 17.86 3.31 -8.32
C GLU A 209 19.23 3.09 -7.68
N GLU A 210 20.21 2.57 -8.44
CA GLU A 210 21.59 2.38 -7.99
C GLU A 210 22.26 3.70 -7.59
N THR A 211 22.03 4.77 -8.35
CA THR A 211 22.56 6.09 -8.06
C THR A 211 21.98 6.62 -6.75
N MET A 212 20.67 6.51 -6.57
CA MET A 212 19.99 6.91 -5.34
C MET A 212 20.48 6.13 -4.11
N ALA A 213 20.76 4.83 -4.27
CA ALA A 213 21.35 4.01 -3.23
C ALA A 213 22.78 4.48 -2.89
N LYS A 214 23.63 4.73 -3.89
CA LYS A 214 25.03 5.17 -3.69
C LYS A 214 25.14 6.50 -2.95
N VAL A 215 24.21 7.42 -3.17
CA VAL A 215 24.18 8.72 -2.46
C VAL A 215 23.48 8.65 -1.10
N GLY A 216 23.06 7.45 -0.65
CA GLY A 216 22.45 7.23 0.65
C GLY A 216 21.00 7.68 0.77
N SER A 217 20.28 7.87 -0.34
CA SER A 217 18.89 8.39 -0.32
C SER A 217 17.87 7.44 0.32
N PHE A 218 18.21 6.16 0.48
CA PHE A 218 17.31 5.14 1.02
C PHE A 218 17.49 4.87 2.53
N GLY A 219 18.47 5.52 3.17
CA GLY A 219 18.81 5.28 4.58
C GLY A 219 19.82 4.14 4.74
N LYS A 220 20.08 3.72 5.99
CA LYS A 220 21.19 2.82 6.34
C LYS A 220 20.79 1.35 6.48
N GLY A 221 19.52 1.03 6.76
CA GLY A 221 19.10 -0.34 7.10
C GLY A 221 18.17 -1.05 6.12
N ASP A 222 17.69 -0.39 5.05
CA ASP A 222 16.82 -1.03 4.04
C ASP A 222 17.53 -1.11 2.68
N PRO A 223 17.85 -2.31 2.17
CA PRO A 223 18.48 -2.47 0.85
C PRO A 223 17.52 -2.17 -0.31
N VAL A 224 16.23 -2.03 -0.02
CA VAL A 224 15.21 -1.70 -1.00
C VAL A 224 15.03 -0.19 -1.09
N ALA A 225 15.04 0.32 -2.31
CA ALA A 225 14.79 1.72 -2.60
C ALA A 225 13.49 2.23 -1.95
N LYS A 226 13.60 3.19 -1.02
CA LYS A 226 12.47 3.95 -0.44
C LYS A 226 11.91 4.94 -1.47
N ILE A 227 11.40 4.41 -2.58
CA ILE A 227 10.73 5.16 -3.65
C ILE A 227 9.23 5.05 -3.41
N TRP A 228 8.59 6.12 -2.96
CA TRP A 228 7.16 6.15 -2.62
C TRP A 228 6.32 6.80 -3.72
N TRP A 229 6.69 6.56 -4.98
CA TRP A 229 5.91 7.06 -6.11
C TRP A 229 4.51 6.45 -6.16
N ASP A 230 3.60 7.21 -6.79
CA ASP A 230 2.20 6.86 -7.02
C ASP A 230 2.03 5.59 -7.87
N ILE A 231 3.04 5.30 -8.69
CA ILE A 231 3.23 4.06 -9.44
C ILE A 231 4.73 3.77 -9.53
N ARG A 232 5.13 2.50 -9.40
CA ARG A 232 6.56 2.10 -9.50
C ARG A 232 6.73 0.64 -9.92
N PRO A 233 7.88 0.28 -10.53
CA PRO A 233 8.31 -1.12 -10.57
C PRO A 233 8.51 -1.61 -9.14
N HIS A 234 7.90 -2.74 -8.80
CA HIS A 234 8.04 -3.30 -7.45
C HIS A 234 9.48 -3.79 -7.25
N PRO A 235 10.12 -3.49 -6.10
CA PRO A 235 11.55 -3.78 -5.90
C PRO A 235 11.89 -5.27 -5.79
N ARG A 236 10.91 -6.11 -5.45
CA ARG A 236 11.09 -7.56 -5.25
C ARG A 236 10.28 -8.43 -6.20
N PHE A 237 9.24 -7.87 -6.79
CA PHE A 237 8.29 -8.62 -7.61
C PHE A 237 8.36 -8.06 -9.01
N ASP A 238 8.14 -8.90 -10.01
CA ASP A 238 8.17 -8.50 -11.41
C ASP A 238 6.88 -7.80 -11.84
N THR A 239 6.44 -6.83 -11.03
CA THR A 239 5.16 -6.15 -11.15
C THR A 239 5.34 -4.64 -11.25
N LEU A 240 4.42 -4.00 -11.96
CA LEU A 240 4.16 -2.58 -11.86
C LEU A 240 3.10 -2.37 -10.78
N GLU A 241 3.44 -1.62 -9.75
CA GLU A 241 2.62 -1.42 -8.57
C GLU A 241 2.01 -0.01 -8.58
N PHE A 242 0.68 0.07 -8.57
CA PHE A 242 -0.09 1.30 -8.43
C PHE A 242 -0.41 1.51 -6.95
N ARG A 243 -0.03 2.67 -6.40
CA ARG A 243 -0.12 2.99 -4.96
C ARG A 243 -0.94 4.24 -4.65
N ILE A 244 -1.34 4.96 -5.70
CA ILE A 244 -2.12 6.20 -5.59
C ILE A 244 -3.49 5.98 -4.96
N SER A 245 -4.10 4.82 -5.19
CA SER A 245 -5.51 4.60 -4.87
C SER A 245 -5.79 4.73 -3.38
N ASP A 246 -6.87 5.45 -3.10
CA ASP A 246 -7.60 5.28 -1.85
C ASP A 246 -8.27 3.89 -1.84
N ILE A 247 -8.64 3.39 -0.66
CA ILE A 247 -9.41 2.15 -0.52
C ILE A 247 -10.87 2.41 -0.88
N CYS A 248 -11.43 1.60 -1.77
CA CYS A 248 -12.85 1.67 -2.09
C CYS A 248 -13.70 1.17 -0.90
N THR A 249 -14.73 1.94 -0.52
CA THR A 249 -15.55 1.65 0.67
C THR A 249 -16.50 0.45 0.53
N THR A 250 -16.61 -0.16 -0.66
CA THR A 250 -17.54 -1.26 -0.98
C THR A 250 -16.84 -2.41 -1.68
#